data_AF-V4Y182-F1
#
_entry.id   AF-V4Y182-F1
#
_cell.length_a   1.000
_cell.length_b   1.000
_cell.length_c   1.000
_cell.angle_alpha   90.00
_cell.angle_beta   90.00
_cell.angle_gamma   90.00
#
_symmetry.space_group_name_H-M   'P 1'
#
loop_
_entity.id
_entity.type
_entity.pdbx_description
1 polymer ?
#
loop_
_entity_poly.entity_id
_entity_poly.type
_entity_poly.pdbx_seq_one_letter_code
_entity_poly.pdbx_strand_id
1 'polypeptide(L)'
;MSDASEFDTDRRHARELLADDDLTALHLGVVHEDETVDTVVSRTGEGDERLQALSLLATHIRSVAAEAGADPEAVAADAAAIAGQLDDLSVKAMTDATEGDDTQR
;
A
#
# COMPACT_ATOMS: atom_id res chain seq x y z
N MET A 1 2.82 -24.02 12.40
CA MET A 1 3.49 -24.59 11.21
C MET A 1 2.66 -24.43 9.94
N SER A 2 1.34 -24.32 10.03
CA SER A 2 0.40 -24.09 8.91
C SER A 2 0.53 -22.69 8.27
N ASP A 3 0.73 -21.65 9.06
CA ASP A 3 0.76 -20.25 8.60
C ASP A 3 1.92 -19.96 7.62
N ALA A 4 3.13 -20.46 7.94
CA ALA A 4 4.27 -20.35 7.03
C ALA A 4 4.06 -21.09 5.69
N SER A 5 3.28 -22.19 5.70
CA SER A 5 2.99 -22.95 4.48
C SER A 5 1.89 -22.31 3.61
N GLU A 6 0.96 -21.60 4.24
CA GLU A 6 -0.08 -20.80 3.58
C GLU A 6 0.54 -19.56 2.94
N PHE A 7 1.35 -18.81 3.70
CA PHE A 7 2.14 -17.69 3.17
C PHE A 7 3.03 -18.09 1.99
N ASP A 8 3.76 -19.21 2.09
CA ASP A 8 4.58 -19.69 0.97
C ASP A 8 3.76 -20.11 -0.25
N THR A 9 2.50 -20.50 -0.05
CA THR A 9 1.57 -20.85 -1.13
C THR A 9 1.05 -19.60 -1.82
N ASP A 10 0.58 -18.62 -1.07
CA ASP A 10 0.09 -17.34 -1.60
C ASP A 10 1.21 -16.59 -2.32
N ARG A 11 2.42 -16.58 -1.74
CA ARG A 11 3.60 -15.98 -2.36
C ARG A 11 3.97 -16.66 -3.68
N ARG A 12 3.82 -17.98 -3.78
CA ARG A 12 4.06 -18.71 -5.04
C ARG A 12 3.01 -18.35 -6.08
N HIS A 13 1.74 -18.33 -5.69
CA HIS A 13 0.64 -17.95 -6.56
C HIS A 13 0.78 -16.52 -7.08
N ALA A 14 1.15 -15.58 -6.20
CA ALA A 14 1.44 -14.20 -6.60
C ALA A 14 2.57 -14.12 -7.64
N ARG A 15 3.64 -14.90 -7.48
CA ARG A 15 4.73 -14.96 -8.48
C ARG A 15 4.30 -15.55 -9.81
N GLU A 16 3.40 -16.52 -9.80
CA GLU A 16 2.82 -17.10 -11.03
C GLU A 16 1.98 -16.05 -11.76
N LEU A 17 1.13 -15.30 -11.04
CA LEU A 17 0.37 -14.19 -11.61
C LEU A 17 1.29 -13.11 -12.18
N LEU A 18 2.38 -12.78 -11.49
CA LEU A 18 3.39 -11.81 -11.92
C LEU A 18 4.17 -12.22 -13.17
N ALA A 19 4.17 -13.51 -13.51
CA ALA A 19 4.87 -14.03 -14.68
C ALA A 19 4.01 -14.00 -15.95
N ASP A 20 2.75 -13.55 -15.87
CA ASP A 20 1.87 -13.45 -17.03
C ASP A 20 2.27 -12.29 -17.95
N ASP A 21 2.27 -12.57 -19.26
CA ASP A 21 2.70 -11.62 -20.30
C ASP A 21 1.63 -10.56 -20.62
N ASP A 22 0.40 -10.75 -20.13
CA ASP A 22 -0.75 -9.87 -20.35
C ASP A 22 -0.98 -8.86 -19.22
N LEU A 23 -0.08 -8.80 -18.23
CA LEU A 23 -0.13 -7.83 -17.14
C LEU A 23 0.03 -6.39 -17.65
N THR A 24 -1.02 -5.60 -17.45
CA THR A 24 -1.05 -4.17 -17.80
C THR A 24 -0.68 -3.27 -16.61
N ALA A 25 -0.78 -3.78 -15.39
CA ALA A 25 -0.52 -3.04 -14.17
C ALA A 25 -0.16 -3.97 -13.01
N LEU A 26 0.68 -3.46 -12.11
CA LEU A 26 1.03 -4.10 -10.84
C LEU A 26 1.10 -3.06 -9.72
N HIS A 27 0.53 -3.42 -8.57
CA HIS A 27 0.80 -2.80 -7.27
C HIS A 27 1.30 -3.89 -6.31
N LEU A 28 2.50 -3.71 -5.76
CA LEU A 28 3.11 -4.64 -4.82
C LEU A 28 3.40 -3.91 -3.50
N GLY A 29 2.94 -4.48 -2.39
CA GLY A 29 3.33 -4.07 -1.04
C GLY A 29 4.15 -5.17 -0.37
N VAL A 30 5.27 -4.80 0.25
CA VAL A 30 6.12 -5.70 1.04
C VAL A 30 6.12 -5.20 2.48
N VAL A 31 5.64 -6.03 3.40
CA VAL A 31 5.62 -5.76 4.83
C VAL A 31 6.82 -6.45 5.46
N HIS A 32 7.62 -5.70 6.22
CA HIS A 32 8.77 -6.20 6.96
C HIS A 32 8.40 -6.49 8.42
N GLU A 33 9.27 -7.21 9.13
CA GLU A 33 9.04 -7.57 10.55
C GLU A 33 9.01 -6.35 11.48
N ASP A 34 9.62 -5.24 11.07
CA ASP A 34 9.61 -3.95 11.79
C ASP A 34 8.39 -3.08 11.45
N GLU A 35 7.36 -3.68 10.85
CA GLU A 35 6.10 -3.05 10.44
C GLU A 35 6.26 -1.99 9.33
N THR A 36 7.46 -1.87 8.74
CA THR A 36 7.67 -1.01 7.57
C THR A 36 7.03 -1.63 6.33
N VAL A 37 6.51 -0.77 5.44
CA VAL A 37 5.83 -1.19 4.21
C VAL A 37 6.46 -0.50 3.00
N ASP A 38 7.09 -1.28 2.13
CA ASP A 38 7.59 -0.83 0.84
C ASP A 38 6.53 -1.07 -0.24
N THR A 39 6.18 -0.04 -1.00
CA THR A 39 5.20 -0.16 -2.10
C THR A 39 5.80 0.20 -3.44
N VAL A 40 5.50 -0.59 -4.47
CA VAL A 40 5.94 -0.37 -5.86
C VAL A 40 4.73 -0.43 -6.78
N VAL A 41 4.62 0.56 -7.66
CA VAL A 41 3.59 0.62 -8.71
C VAL A 41 4.27 0.70 -10.07
N SER A 42 3.89 -0.19 -10.98
CA SER A 42 4.38 -0.20 -12.37
C SER A 42 3.23 -0.50 -13.32
N ARG A 43 3.19 0.17 -14.48
CA ARG A 43 2.11 0.04 -15.47
C ARG A 43 2.62 0.23 -16.90
N THR A 44 1.90 -0.37 -17.84
CA THR A 44 2.13 -0.25 -19.28
C THR A 44 0.89 0.33 -19.95
N GLY A 45 0.99 1.53 -20.56
CA GLY A 45 -0.07 2.12 -21.40
C GLY A 45 -0.40 3.60 -21.11
N GLU A 46 -1.00 4.29 -22.11
CA GLU A 46 -1.48 5.67 -22.02
C GLU A 46 -3.00 5.71 -21.75
N GLY A 47 -3.41 5.65 -20.47
CA GLY A 47 -4.81 5.81 -20.04
C GLY A 47 -4.99 7.03 -19.13
N ASP A 48 -6.23 7.40 -18.79
CA ASP A 48 -6.48 8.42 -17.75
C ASP A 48 -6.06 7.86 -16.37
N GLU A 49 -4.81 8.16 -16.02
CA GLU A 49 -4.10 7.66 -14.85
C GLU A 49 -4.89 7.89 -13.55
N ARG A 50 -5.66 8.98 -13.49
CA ARG A 50 -6.47 9.36 -12.33
C ARG A 50 -7.68 8.46 -12.17
N LEU A 51 -8.45 8.24 -13.23
CA LEU A 51 -9.63 7.36 -13.18
C LEU A 51 -9.23 5.91 -12.89
N GLN A 52 -8.08 5.46 -13.42
CA GLN A 52 -7.56 4.13 -13.14
C GLN A 52 -7.08 3.99 -11.69
N ALA A 53 -6.36 4.99 -11.15
CA ALA A 53 -5.96 4.98 -9.74
C ALA A 53 -7.18 4.95 -8.81
N LEU A 54 -8.23 5.73 -9.11
CA LEU A 54 -9.48 5.71 -8.35
C LEU A 54 -10.23 4.38 -8.47
N SER A 55 -10.20 3.75 -9.65
CA SER A 55 -10.80 2.42 -9.85
C SER A 55 -10.07 1.34 -9.05
N LEU A 56 -8.74 1.40 -9.01
CA LEU A 56 -7.93 0.48 -8.19
C LEU A 56 -8.20 0.67 -6.71
N LEU A 57 -8.21 1.92 -6.23
CA LEU A 57 -8.56 2.25 -4.85
C LEU A 57 -9.95 1.72 -4.49
N ALA A 58 -10.95 1.91 -5.36
CA ALA A 58 -12.30 1.41 -5.15
C ALA A 58 -12.35 -0.13 -5.04
N THR A 59 -11.62 -0.85 -5.88
CA THR A 59 -11.47 -2.32 -5.77
C THR A 59 -10.88 -2.72 -4.41
N HIS A 60 -9.84 -2.01 -3.97
CA HIS A 60 -9.16 -2.31 -2.72
C HIS A 60 -10.05 -2.05 -1.50
N ILE A 61 -10.72 -0.90 -1.46
CA ILE A 61 -11.71 -0.57 -0.43
C ILE A 61 -12.78 -1.66 -0.35
N ARG A 62 -13.28 -2.15 -1.49
CA ARG A 62 -14.28 -3.22 -1.52
C ARG A 62 -13.75 -4.54 -0.96
N SER A 63 -12.51 -4.90 -1.27
CA SER A 63 -11.87 -6.12 -0.77
C SER A 63 -11.69 -6.07 0.75
N VAL A 64 -11.11 -4.98 1.25
CA VAL A 64 -10.88 -4.77 2.70
C VAL A 64 -12.21 -4.70 3.45
N ALA A 65 -13.22 -4.01 2.91
CA ALA A 65 -14.55 -3.96 3.50
C ALA A 65 -15.20 -5.34 3.64
N ALA A 66 -15.07 -6.20 2.62
CA ALA A 66 -15.58 -7.57 2.66
C ALA A 66 -14.88 -8.41 3.74
N GLU A 67 -13.57 -8.24 3.90
CA GLU A 67 -12.76 -8.98 4.88
C GLU A 67 -12.97 -8.48 6.32
N ALA A 68 -13.05 -7.16 6.50
CA ALA A 68 -13.30 -6.53 7.79
C ALA A 68 -14.78 -6.61 8.24
N GLY A 69 -15.69 -7.02 7.34
CA GLY A 69 -17.13 -6.97 7.60
C GLY A 69 -17.65 -5.53 7.82
N ALA A 70 -17.02 -4.55 7.17
CA ALA A 70 -17.29 -3.13 7.32
C ALA A 70 -17.91 -2.53 6.06
N ASP A 71 -18.51 -1.35 6.18
CA ASP A 71 -19.00 -0.61 5.02
C ASP A 71 -17.84 -0.01 4.22
N PRO A 72 -17.87 -0.07 2.88
CA PRO A 72 -16.84 0.52 2.02
C PRO A 72 -16.56 2.01 2.30
N GLU A 73 -17.60 2.77 2.63
CA GLU A 73 -17.47 4.21 2.96
C GLU A 73 -16.70 4.43 4.26
N ALA A 74 -16.91 3.58 5.27
CA ALA A 74 -16.17 3.65 6.54
C ALA A 74 -14.69 3.31 6.31
N VAL A 75 -14.40 2.26 5.54
CA VAL A 75 -13.03 1.87 5.18
C VAL A 75 -12.32 3.00 4.42
N ALA A 76 -13.02 3.67 3.50
CA ALA A 76 -12.46 4.79 2.76
C ALA A 76 -12.12 5.99 3.68
N ALA A 77 -12.99 6.28 4.65
CA ALA A 77 -12.78 7.36 5.61
C ALA A 77 -11.60 7.06 6.54
N ASP A 78 -11.50 5.82 7.05
CA ASP A 78 -10.41 5.38 7.91
C ASP A 78 -9.08 5.40 7.15
N ALA A 79 -9.06 4.90 5.91
CA ALA A 79 -7.87 4.94 5.05
C ALA A 79 -7.40 6.39 4.81
N ALA A 80 -8.33 7.32 4.56
CA ALA A 80 -8.00 8.74 4.41
C ALA A 80 -7.46 9.36 5.71
N ALA A 81 -7.99 8.98 6.87
CA ALA A 81 -7.49 9.44 8.17
C ALA A 81 -6.07 8.94 8.45
N ILE A 82 -5.79 7.67 8.16
CA ILE A 82 -4.44 7.07 8.30
C ILE A 82 -3.45 7.76 7.35
N ALA A 83 -3.84 8.00 6.10
CA ALA A 83 -2.99 8.70 5.13
C ALA A 83 -2.60 10.10 5.64
N GLY A 84 -3.55 10.85 6.23
CA GLY A 84 -3.27 12.16 6.83
C GLY A 84 -2.31 12.07 8.03
N GLN A 85 -2.41 11.04 8.86
CA GLN A 85 -1.48 10.82 9.97
C GLN A 85 -0.06 10.50 9.47
N LEU A 86 0.08 9.74 8.38
CA LEU A 86 1.37 9.41 7.80
C LEU A 86 2.08 10.65 7.23
N ASP A 87 1.33 11.55 6.62
CA ASP A 87 1.83 12.86 6.19
C ASP A 87 2.32 13.68 7.39
N ASP A 88 1.55 13.72 8.48
CA ASP A 88 1.93 14.43 9.71
C ASP A 88 3.20 13.83 10.36
N LEU A 89 3.32 12.49 10.39
CA LEU A 89 4.51 11.80 10.90
C LEU A 89 5.75 12.09 10.04
N SER A 90 5.58 12.11 8.72
CA SER A 90 6.66 12.44 7.77
C SER A 90 7.13 13.89 7.95
N VAL A 91 6.20 14.83 8.09
CA VAL A 91 6.51 16.25 8.37
C VAL A 91 7.23 16.38 9.72
N LYS A 92 6.75 15.70 10.76
CA LYS A 92 7.36 15.74 12.10
C LYS A 92 8.79 15.20 12.09
N ALA A 93 9.02 14.07 11.40
CA ALA A 93 10.36 13.50 11.24
C ALA A 93 11.32 14.45 10.50
N MET A 94 10.83 15.21 9.51
CA MET A 94 11.63 16.23 8.83
C MET A 94 11.95 17.45 9.71
N THR A 95 11.01 17.90 10.56
CA THR A 95 11.27 18.99 11.51
C THR A 95 12.26 18.59 12.59
N ASP A 96 12.14 17.39 13.17
CA ASP A 96 13.08 16.89 14.18
C ASP A 96 14.50 16.74 13.60
N ALA A 97 14.62 16.37 12.32
CA ALA A 97 15.91 16.30 11.62
C ALA A 97 16.55 17.68 11.34
N THR A 98 15.74 18.73 11.22
CA THR A 98 16.22 20.11 10.97
C THR A 98 16.63 20.79 12.29
N GLU A 99 15.90 20.55 13.38
CA GLU A 99 16.24 21.09 14.71
C GLU A 99 17.47 20.42 15.34
N GLY A 100 17.78 19.18 14.92
CA GLY A 100 18.98 18.45 15.34
C GLY A 100 20.31 18.98 14.75
N ASP A 101 20.28 19.72 13.64
CA ASP A 101 21.48 20.25 12.97
C ASP A 101 21.90 21.63 13.50
N ASP A 102 20.97 22.41 14.07
CA ASP A 102 21.24 23.77 14.57
C ASP A 102 21.86 23.81 15.99
N THR A 103 22.03 22.67 16.66
CA THR A 103 22.61 22.60 18.03
C THR A 103 24.13 22.28 18.03
N GLN A 104 24.79 22.22 16.87
CA GLN A 104 26.23 21.88 16.76
C GLN A 104 27.14 22.92 16.08
N ARG A 105 26.75 24.19 15.95
CA ARG A 105 27.66 25.27 15.49
C ARG A 105 28.06 26.28 16.56
#